data_AF-A0A7C9AAI8-F1
#
_entry.id   AF-A0A7C9AAI8-F1
#
_cell.length_a   1.000
_cell.length_b   1.000
_cell.length_c   1.000
_cell.angle_alpha   90.00
_cell.angle_beta   90.00
_cell.angle_gamma   90.00
#
_symmetry.space_group_name_H-M   'P 1'
#
loop_
_entity.id
_entity.type
_entity.pdbx_description
1 polymer ?
#
loop_
_entity_poly.entity_id
_entity_poly.type
_entity_poly.pdbx_seq_one_letter_code
_entity_poly.pdbx_strand_id
1 'polypeptide(L)'
;SVAGCCRNGTLLPPTIDPSKSISVFQMQVYKMPPDLNVTIINPPQNWRINGTFNQEYKCGNPVRVSPSLLPSPNGLPVQVEAISSWQVVCNRVRSNTKPPKCCVSFSSFYSESVVP
;
A
#
# COMPACT_ATOMS: atom_id res chain seq x y z
N SER A 1 -16.43 7.32 2.77
CA SER A 1 -15.47 6.39 3.42
C SER A 1 -14.71 5.65 2.33
N VAL A 2 -13.44 5.32 2.55
CA VAL A 2 -12.64 4.57 1.56
C VAL A 2 -12.84 3.07 1.81
N ALA A 3 -13.27 2.32 0.79
CA ALA A 3 -13.42 0.87 0.89
C ALA A 3 -12.06 0.22 1.15
N GLY A 4 -12.00 -0.72 2.11
CA GLY A 4 -10.73 -1.32 2.54
C GLY A 4 -9.79 -0.34 3.24
N CYS A 5 -10.32 0.77 3.78
CA CYS A 5 -9.52 1.70 4.56
C CYS A 5 -8.86 0.98 5.72
N CYS A 6 -7.56 1.20 5.79
CA CYS A 6 -6.85 1.35 7.05
C CYS A 6 -6.96 0.14 7.98
N ARG A 7 -5.92 -0.69 8.02
CA ARG A 7 -5.91 -1.94 8.77
C ARG A 7 -5.08 -1.90 10.06
N ASN A 8 -4.98 -0.73 10.71
CA ASN A 8 -4.20 -0.52 11.94
C ASN A 8 -2.75 -1.10 11.89
N GLY A 9 -2.13 -1.09 10.71
CA GLY A 9 -0.77 -1.61 10.51
C GLY A 9 -0.64 -3.11 10.25
N THR A 10 -1.74 -3.88 10.21
CA THR A 10 -1.70 -5.33 9.97
C THR A 10 -2.37 -5.69 8.65
N LEU A 11 -1.68 -6.47 7.80
CA LEU A 11 -2.22 -7.04 6.57
C LEU A 11 -2.05 -8.56 6.63
N LEU A 12 -3.09 -9.30 6.23
CA LEU A 12 -2.99 -10.75 6.09
C LEU A 12 -2.33 -11.12 4.74
N PRO A 13 -1.61 -12.24 4.66
CA PRO A 13 -1.18 -12.78 3.39
C PRO A 13 -2.39 -13.01 2.47
N PRO A 14 -2.26 -12.72 1.16
CA PRO A 14 -3.34 -12.93 0.21
C PRO A 14 -3.78 -14.40 0.10
N THR A 15 -2.93 -15.34 0.49
CA THR A 15 -3.25 -16.78 0.56
C THR A 15 -4.17 -17.16 1.71
N ILE A 16 -4.29 -16.31 2.73
CA ILE A 16 -5.17 -16.53 3.89
C ILE A 16 -6.52 -15.86 3.65
N ASP A 17 -6.51 -14.56 3.41
CA ASP A 17 -7.71 -13.78 3.14
C ASP A 17 -7.37 -12.59 2.22
N PRO A 18 -7.68 -12.69 0.91
CA PRO A 18 -7.45 -11.61 -0.04
C PRO A 18 -8.09 -10.29 0.37
N SER A 19 -9.26 -10.33 1.03
CA SER A 19 -9.99 -9.12 1.44
C SER A 19 -9.26 -8.34 2.54
N LYS A 20 -8.43 -9.02 3.35
CA LYS A 20 -7.62 -8.45 4.42
C LYS A 20 -6.14 -8.26 4.04
N SER A 21 -5.79 -8.51 2.78
CA SER A 21 -4.42 -8.34 2.26
C SER A 21 -4.15 -6.95 1.68
N ILE A 22 -5.19 -6.11 1.59
CA ILE A 22 -5.13 -4.77 1.01
C ILE A 22 -5.57 -3.74 2.07
N SER A 23 -4.86 -2.62 2.12
CA SER A 23 -5.26 -1.41 2.84
C SER A 23 -5.21 -0.23 1.89
N VAL A 24 -6.25 0.58 1.91
CA VAL A 24 -6.38 1.79 1.10
C VAL A 24 -6.42 3.01 2.03
N PHE A 25 -5.93 4.15 1.58
CA PHE A 25 -6.09 5.42 2.28
C PHE A 25 -6.10 6.56 1.27
N GLN A 26 -6.68 7.69 1.66
CA GLN A 26 -6.67 8.91 0.87
C GLN A 26 -5.91 9.98 1.65
N MET A 27 -5.01 10.67 0.97
CA MET A 27 -4.23 11.77 1.54
C MET A 27 -4.45 13.02 0.69
N GLN A 28 -4.73 14.14 1.36
CA GLN A 28 -4.77 15.45 0.71
C GLN A 28 -3.38 16.07 0.82
N VAL A 29 -2.77 16.35 -0.33
CA VAL A 29 -1.47 17.03 -0.40
C VAL A 29 -1.72 18.46 -0.85
N TYR A 30 -1.33 19.43 -0.03
CA TYR A 30 -1.48 20.86 -0.32
C TYR A 30 -0.20 21.41 -0.98
N LYS A 31 -0.35 22.49 -1.77
CA LYS A 31 0.68 23.20 -2.53
C LYS A 31 1.81 22.31 -3.08
N MET A 32 1.60 21.76 -4.27
CA MET A 32 2.74 21.39 -5.11
C MET A 32 3.51 22.66 -5.50
N PRO A 33 4.85 22.62 -5.61
CA PRO A 33 5.64 23.70 -6.19
C PRO A 33 5.07 24.10 -7.55
N PRO A 34 5.21 25.37 -7.96
CA PRO A 34 4.58 25.89 -9.17
C PRO A 34 5.29 25.36 -10.42
N ASP A 35 5.00 24.12 -10.81
CA ASP A 35 5.22 23.67 -12.17
C ASP A 35 4.12 24.29 -13.03
N LEU A 36 4.44 25.43 -13.66
CA LEU A 36 3.54 26.20 -14.53
C LEU A 36 3.08 25.40 -15.78
N ASN A 37 3.71 24.25 -16.05
CA ASN A 37 3.34 23.32 -17.12
C ASN A 37 2.52 22.14 -16.57
N VAL A 38 1.21 22.37 -16.38
CA VAL A 38 0.22 21.46 -15.77
C VAL A 38 0.13 20.07 -16.44
N THR A 39 0.71 19.90 -17.63
CA THR A 39 0.74 18.64 -18.37
C THR A 39 1.65 17.57 -17.76
N ILE A 40 2.66 17.94 -16.97
CA ILE A 40 3.62 16.97 -16.42
C ILE A 40 3.42 16.89 -14.91
N ILE A 41 2.78 15.80 -14.47
CA ILE A 41 2.63 15.51 -13.04
C ILE A 41 3.70 14.51 -12.65
N ASN A 42 4.58 14.92 -11.73
CA ASN A 42 5.64 14.07 -11.21
C ASN A 42 5.13 13.30 -9.98
N PRO A 43 5.37 11.97 -9.89
CA PRO A 43 4.98 11.23 -8.70
C PRO A 43 5.85 11.61 -7.49
N PRO A 44 5.30 11.50 -6.26
CA PRO A 44 6.10 11.57 -5.05
C PRO A 44 7.27 10.59 -5.11
N GLN A 45 8.43 11.02 -4.61
CA GLN A 45 9.66 10.23 -4.57
C GLN A 45 9.97 9.80 -3.14
N ASN A 46 10.97 8.93 -2.97
CA ASN A 46 11.49 8.49 -1.68
C ASN A 46 10.46 7.76 -0.81
N TRP A 47 9.68 6.85 -1.43
CA TRP A 47 8.74 6.00 -0.71
C TRP A 47 9.45 5.12 0.31
N ARG A 48 8.90 5.06 1.53
CA ARG A 48 9.42 4.22 2.60
C ARG A 48 8.26 3.63 3.41
N ILE A 49 8.31 2.32 3.63
CA ILE A 49 7.41 1.61 4.54
C ILE A 49 8.22 1.17 5.74
N ASN A 50 7.87 1.69 6.91
CA ASN A 50 8.45 1.26 8.17
C ASN A 50 7.67 0.05 8.66
N GLY A 51 8.27 -1.14 8.58
CA GLY A 51 7.68 -2.34 9.16
C GLY A 51 7.79 -2.35 10.69
N THR A 52 6.90 -3.10 11.33
CA THR A 52 7.07 -3.52 12.73
C THR A 52 8.14 -4.62 12.81
N PHE A 53 8.74 -4.82 14.00
CA PHE A 53 9.71 -5.91 14.27
C PHE A 53 10.97 -5.95 13.37
N ASN A 54 11.70 -4.83 13.25
CA ASN A 54 12.96 -4.75 12.48
C ASN A 54 12.83 -5.19 11.01
N GLN A 55 11.62 -5.08 10.46
CA GLN A 55 11.32 -5.47 9.10
C GLN A 55 11.48 -4.27 8.18
N GLU A 56 12.64 -4.17 7.53
CA GLU A 56 12.94 -3.09 6.60
C GLU A 56 12.39 -3.41 5.20
N TYR A 57 11.81 -2.39 4.55
CA TYR A 57 11.33 -2.48 3.17
C TYR A 57 12.10 -1.51 2.29
N LYS A 58 12.57 -2.01 1.15
CA LYS A 58 13.17 -1.20 0.10
C LYS A 58 12.15 -0.99 -1.01
N CYS A 59 11.74 0.26 -1.21
CA CYS A 59 10.83 0.66 -2.27
C CYS A 59 11.60 1.09 -3.52
N GLY A 60 11.08 0.71 -4.69
CA GLY A 60 11.58 1.16 -5.98
C GLY A 60 11.01 2.52 -6.40
N ASN A 61 11.44 2.99 -7.58
CA ASN A 61 10.89 4.20 -8.17
C ASN A 61 9.43 3.98 -8.63
N PRO A 62 8.57 5.02 -8.58
CA PRO A 62 7.21 4.94 -9.09
C PRO A 62 7.19 4.69 -10.60
N VAL A 63 6.38 3.72 -11.03
CA VAL A 63 6.16 3.40 -12.45
C VAL A 63 4.79 3.89 -12.87
N ARG A 64 4.70 4.60 -14.00
CA ARG A 64 3.42 5.06 -14.58
C ARG A 64 2.56 3.86 -14.96
N VAL A 65 1.29 3.86 -14.54
CA VAL A 65 0.32 2.82 -14.91
C VAL A 65 -0.95 3.46 -15.48
N SER A 66 -1.86 2.63 -16.00
CA SER A 66 -3.16 3.09 -16.49
C SER A 66 -3.94 3.82 -15.39
N PRO A 67 -4.69 4.89 -15.74
CA PRO A 67 -5.54 5.61 -14.79
C PRO A 67 -6.43 4.67 -13.97
N SER A 68 -6.48 4.91 -12.67
CA SER A 68 -7.32 4.15 -11.74
C SER A 68 -8.70 4.79 -11.66
N LEU A 69 -9.73 3.97 -11.56
CA LEU A 69 -11.10 4.44 -11.38
C LEU A 69 -11.37 4.71 -9.89
N LEU A 70 -11.86 5.91 -9.61
CA LEU A 70 -12.16 6.40 -8.28
C LEU A 70 -13.66 6.71 -8.18
N PRO A 71 -14.29 6.52 -7.00
CA PRO A 71 -15.68 6.94 -6.80
C PRO A 71 -15.80 8.46 -6.96
N SER A 72 -16.88 8.93 -7.60
CA SER A 72 -17.12 10.35 -7.79
C SER A 72 -17.16 11.10 -6.46
N PRO A 73 -16.46 12.24 -6.33
CA PRO A 73 -16.48 13.04 -5.11
C PRO A 73 -17.87 13.61 -4.79
N ASN A 74 -18.77 13.69 -5.79
CA ASN A 74 -20.11 14.25 -5.64
C ASN A 74 -21.16 13.21 -5.20
N GLY A 75 -20.74 11.98 -4.88
CA GLY A 75 -21.64 10.90 -4.43
C GLY A 75 -22.51 10.29 -5.54
N LEU A 76 -22.35 10.74 -6.79
CA LEU A 76 -23.00 10.13 -7.94
C LEU A 76 -22.41 8.72 -8.18
N PRO A 77 -23.21 7.76 -8.67
CA PRO A 77 -22.76 6.39 -8.98
C PRO A 77 -21.95 6.34 -10.29
N VAL A 78 -21.00 7.26 -10.42
CA VAL A 78 -20.12 7.43 -11.57
C VAL A 78 -18.69 7.28 -11.08
N GLN A 79 -17.85 6.61 -11.88
CA GLN A 79 -16.43 6.49 -11.62
C GLN A 79 -15.68 7.58 -12.38
N VAL A 80 -14.70 8.18 -11.72
CA VAL A 80 -13.83 9.22 -12.28
C VAL A 80 -12.44 8.63 -12.42
N GLU A 81 -11.80 8.86 -13.57
CA GLU A 81 -10.42 8.46 -13.77
C GLU A 81 -9.48 9.38 -12.99
N ALA A 82 -8.50 8.79 -12.32
CA ALA A 82 -7.38 9.55 -11.77
C ALA A 82 -6.65 10.26 -12.92
N ILE A 83 -6.29 11.54 -12.73
CA ILE A 83 -5.43 12.28 -13.68
C ILE A 83 -4.13 11.49 -13.92
N SER A 84 -3.68 10.76 -12.90
CA SER A 84 -2.40 10.13 -12.89
C SER A 84 -2.35 8.98 -11.87
N SER A 85 -1.95 7.80 -12.32
CA SER A 85 -1.70 6.62 -11.48
C SER A 85 -0.25 6.17 -11.58
N TRP A 86 0.30 5.73 -10.45
CA TRP A 86 1.64 5.15 -10.36
C TRP A 86 1.64 3.95 -9.43
N GLN A 87 2.49 2.98 -9.74
CA GLN A 87 2.75 1.81 -8.91
C GLN A 87 4.13 1.91 -8.27
N VAL A 88 4.20 1.65 -6.97
CA VAL A 88 5.45 1.54 -6.22
C VAL A 88 5.52 0.14 -5.63
N VAL A 89 6.61 -0.58 -5.89
CA VAL A 89 6.85 -1.91 -5.33
C VAL A 89 7.86 -1.80 -4.20
N CYS A 90 7.48 -2.27 -3.01
CA CYS A 90 8.34 -2.33 -1.84
C CYS A 90 8.59 -3.78 -1.45
N ASN A 91 9.85 -4.19 -1.49
CA ASN A 91 10.26 -5.54 -1.13
C ASN A 91 10.87 -5.55 0.27
N ARG A 92 10.57 -6.59 1.05
CA ARG A 92 11.24 -6.82 2.34
C ARG A 92 12.73 -7.06 2.08
N VAL A 93 13.57 -6.32 2.77
CA VAL A 93 15.01 -6.56 2.80
C VAL A 93 15.24 -7.83 3.62
N ARG A 94 15.80 -8.87 3.00
CA ARG A 94 16.30 -10.03 3.75
C ARG A 94 17.57 -9.60 4.45
N SER A 95 17.60 -9.63 5.78
CA SER A 95 18.86 -9.42 6.47
C SER A 95 19.79 -10.60 6.12
N ASN A 96 21.06 -10.31 5.81
CA ASN A 96 22.10 -11.33 5.64
C ASN A 96 22.49 -11.99 6.98
N THR A 97 21.69 -11.77 8.03
CA THR A 97 21.86 -12.46 9.31
C THR A 97 21.54 -13.93 9.09
N LYS A 98 22.41 -14.81 9.59
CA LYS A 98 22.18 -16.27 9.55
C LYS A 98 20.72 -16.56 9.92
N PRO A 99 20.01 -17.43 9.16
CA PRO A 99 18.65 -17.79 9.50
C PRO A 99 18.61 -18.22 10.98
N PRO A 100 17.58 -17.80 11.73
CA PRO A 100 17.51 -18.12 13.16
C PRO A 100 17.66 -19.64 13.33
N LYS A 101 18.50 -20.07 14.28
CA LYS A 101 18.74 -21.50 14.56
C LYS A 101 17.45 -22.25 14.91
N CYS A 102 16.44 -21.52 15.38
CA CYS A 102 15.10 -22.04 15.61
C CYS A 102 14.14 -21.46 14.56
N CYS A 103 13.72 -22.31 13.63
CA CYS A 103 12.59 -22.03 12.75
C CYS A 103 11.30 -22.39 13.49
N VAL A 104 10.58 -21.40 13.99
CA VAL A 104 9.20 -21.60 14.46
C VAL A 104 8.25 -21.27 13.31
N SER A 105 7.49 -22.25 12.89
CA SER A 105 6.35 -22.06 11.98
C SER A 105 5.10 -21.87 12.81
N PHE A 106 4.46 -20.70 12.71
CA PHE A 106 3.16 -20.48 13.32
C PHE A 106 2.08 -21.06 12.40
N SER A 107 1.58 -22.25 12.71
CA SER A 107 0.39 -22.81 12.08
C SER A 107 -0.83 -22.42 12.91
N SER A 108 -1.46 -21.30 12.59
CA SER A 108 -2.75 -20.94 13.18
C SER A 108 -3.88 -21.56 12.36
N PHE A 109 -4.71 -22.39 12.99
CA PHE A 109 -6.05 -22.65 12.47
C PHE A 109 -6.81 -21.31 12.53
N TYR A 110 -7.07 -20.71 11.36
CA TYR A 110 -7.82 -19.45 11.27
C TYR A 110 -9.28 -19.73 11.67
N SER A 111 -9.58 -19.56 12.95
CA SER A 111 -10.95 -19.40 13.43
C SER A 111 -11.33 -17.93 13.28
N GLU A 112 -12.52 -17.63 12.74
CA GLU A 112 -13.01 -16.24 12.67
C GLU A 112 -13.06 -15.54 14.04
N SER A 113 -13.07 -16.32 15.12
CA SER A 113 -13.09 -15.84 16.51
C SER A 113 -11.71 -15.62 17.12
N VAL A 114 -10.62 -16.10 16.49
CA VAL A 114 -9.25 -16.01 17.03
C VAL A 114 -8.39 -15.24 16.04
N VAL A 115 -8.38 -13.92 16.18
CA VAL A 115 -7.41 -13.04 15.51
C VAL A 115 -6.23 -12.83 16.49
N PRO A 116 -4.97 -13.15 16.12
CA PRO A 116 -3.81 -12.88 16.95
C PRO A 116 -3.55 -11.38 17.16
#